data_AF-A0A7J3ZBG6-F1
#
_entry.id   AF-A0A7J3ZBG6-F1
#
_cell.length_a   1.000
_cell.length_b   1.000
_cell.length_c   1.000
_cell.angle_alpha   90.00
_cell.angle_beta   90.00
_cell.angle_gamma   90.00
#
_symmetry.space_group_name_H-M   'P 1'
#
loop_
_entity.id
_entity.type
_entity.pdbx_description
1 polymer ?
#
loop_
_entity_poly.entity_id
_entity_poly.type
_entity_poly.pdbx_seq_one_letter_code
_entity_poly.pdbx_strand_id
1 'polypeptide(L)'
;MKCPKIIVTAKAGKEAKVKEELEDLLYKLDPNILIKKTGYRDLLEIFSDVNADKLFQEIIERPPYASIRAVKVDLCINAEIKKIIDACIELLKRIPKQGERKIRVECSKRGSYVESCKAIEIAVGTAIERSELAKIDLKKPTDVIKIEIIDDLAYIGIMRPGSDKLHKIDRILYERSQSQEDYF
;
A
#
# COMPACT_ATOMS: atom_id res chain seq x y z
N MET A 1 -19.74 5.31 -0.64
CA MET A 1 -18.38 5.55 -1.14
C MET A 1 -17.76 4.21 -1.55
N LYS A 2 -17.30 4.03 -2.79
CA LYS A 2 -16.58 2.80 -3.17
C LYS A 2 -15.12 3.01 -2.77
N CYS A 3 -14.54 2.06 -2.03
CA CYS A 3 -13.13 2.08 -1.62
C CYS A 3 -12.26 1.54 -2.77
N PRO A 4 -11.19 2.24 -3.20
CA PRO A 4 -10.23 1.65 -4.11
C PRO A 4 -9.55 0.46 -3.44
N LYS A 5 -9.14 -0.52 -4.22
CA LYS A 5 -8.39 -1.70 -3.77
C LYS A 5 -6.88 -1.45 -3.79
N ILE A 6 -6.41 -0.64 -4.74
CA ILE A 6 -5.00 -0.29 -4.90
C ILE A 6 -4.87 1.20 -5.21
N ILE A 7 -3.88 1.85 -4.61
CA ILE A 7 -3.40 3.17 -5.01
C ILE A 7 -2.08 2.99 -5.75
N VAL A 8 -1.98 3.44 -6.99
CA VAL A 8 -0.76 3.34 -7.81
C VAL A 8 -0.17 4.72 -8.04
N THR A 9 1.13 4.86 -7.80
CA THR A 9 1.92 6.04 -8.14
C THR A 9 2.73 5.77 -9.41
N ALA A 10 2.52 6.57 -10.45
CA ALA A 10 3.25 6.54 -11.72
C ALA A 10 4.45 7.51 -11.71
N LYS A 11 5.29 7.44 -12.75
CA LYS A 11 6.24 8.51 -13.07
C LYS A 11 5.47 9.73 -13.61
N ALA A 12 5.98 10.92 -13.27
CA ALA A 12 5.54 12.23 -13.77
C ALA A 12 5.04 12.19 -15.23
N GLY A 13 3.73 12.38 -15.43
CA GLY A 13 3.12 12.49 -16.76
C GLY A 13 2.97 11.16 -17.52
N LYS A 14 3.13 10.01 -16.87
CA LYS A 14 2.98 8.67 -17.45
C LYS A 14 1.71 7.93 -17.01
N GLU A 15 0.80 8.61 -16.32
CA GLU A 15 -0.41 8.03 -15.73
C GLU A 15 -1.33 7.39 -16.78
N ALA A 16 -1.42 7.99 -17.97
CA ALA A 16 -2.20 7.44 -19.07
C ALA A 16 -1.65 6.07 -19.52
N LYS A 17 -0.33 5.96 -19.66
CA LYS A 17 0.30 4.72 -20.11
C LYS A 17 0.27 3.64 -19.02
N VAL A 18 0.52 4.02 -17.77
CA VAL A 18 0.40 3.11 -16.62
C VAL A 18 -1.04 2.60 -16.48
N LYS A 19 -2.04 3.46 -16.70
CA LYS A 19 -3.45 3.06 -16.69
C LYS A 19 -3.73 1.99 -17.75
N GLU A 20 -3.32 2.22 -19.00
CA GLU A 20 -3.50 1.26 -20.11
C GLU A 20 -2.86 -0.11 -19.79
N GLU A 21 -1.60 -0.10 -19.34
CA GLU A 21 -0.88 -1.33 -18.97
C GLU A 21 -1.55 -2.07 -17.80
N LEU A 22 -2.09 -1.34 -16.81
CA LEU A 22 -2.84 -1.95 -15.70
C LEU A 22 -4.17 -2.53 -16.15
N GLU A 23 -4.89 -1.87 -17.06
CA GLU A 23 -6.15 -2.37 -17.61
C GLU A 23 -5.91 -3.69 -18.35
N ASP A 24 -4.90 -3.74 -19.22
CA ASP A 24 -4.52 -4.96 -19.94
C ASP A 24 -4.09 -6.08 -18.99
N LEU A 25 -3.24 -5.77 -18.01
CA LEU A 25 -2.74 -6.72 -17.02
C LEU A 25 -3.89 -7.35 -16.22
N LEU A 26 -4.80 -6.51 -15.73
CA LEU A 26 -5.82 -6.92 -14.75
C LEU A 26 -7.12 -7.38 -15.40
N TYR A 27 -7.31 -7.19 -16.70
CA TYR A 27 -8.52 -7.61 -17.43
C TYR A 27 -8.88 -9.08 -17.22
N LYS A 28 -7.87 -9.96 -17.15
CA LYS A 28 -8.08 -11.41 -16.92
C LYS A 28 -8.60 -11.71 -15.51
N LEU A 29 -8.31 -10.84 -14.54
CA LEU A 29 -8.77 -10.98 -13.17
C LEU A 29 -10.15 -10.36 -12.98
N ASP A 30 -10.38 -9.21 -13.60
CA ASP A 30 -11.63 -8.46 -13.56
C ASP A 30 -11.86 -7.69 -14.87
N PRO A 31 -12.73 -8.20 -15.76
CA PRO A 31 -13.08 -7.50 -17.00
C PRO A 31 -13.78 -6.15 -16.77
N ASN A 32 -14.33 -5.91 -15.57
CA ASN A 32 -15.04 -4.68 -15.21
C ASN A 32 -14.18 -3.76 -14.32
N ILE A 33 -12.86 -3.98 -14.29
CA ILE A 33 -11.97 -3.18 -13.46
C ILE A 33 -12.05 -1.70 -13.84
N LEU A 34 -12.08 -0.84 -12.84
CA LEU A 34 -12.19 0.59 -13.03
C LEU A 34 -10.93 1.27 -12.48
N ILE A 35 -10.13 1.84 -13.38
CA ILE A 35 -8.92 2.58 -13.01
C ILE A 35 -9.15 4.06 -13.28
N LYS A 36 -9.11 4.87 -12.22
CA LYS A 36 -9.34 6.32 -12.29
C LYS A 36 -8.06 7.10 -12.06
N LYS A 37 -7.88 8.18 -12.81
CA LYS A 37 -6.94 9.25 -12.45
C LYS A 37 -7.57 10.07 -11.34
N THR A 38 -6.75 10.45 -10.36
CA THR A 38 -7.18 11.41 -9.34
C THR A 38 -6.93 12.86 -9.80
N GLY A 39 -7.32 13.83 -8.99
CA GLY A 39 -6.93 15.23 -9.21
C GLY A 39 -5.43 15.51 -8.99
N TYR A 40 -4.71 14.55 -8.41
CA TYR A 40 -3.27 14.63 -8.20
C TYR A 40 -2.52 13.97 -9.35
N ARG A 41 -1.48 14.67 -9.82
CA ARG A 41 -0.53 14.10 -10.79
C ARG A 41 0.02 12.79 -10.26
N ASP A 42 0.27 11.88 -11.19
CA ASP A 42 0.94 10.61 -10.96
C ASP A 42 0.18 9.59 -10.13
N LEU A 43 -1.11 9.82 -9.84
CA LEU A 43 -1.87 8.98 -8.92
C LEU A 43 -3.10 8.37 -9.59
N LEU A 44 -3.18 7.04 -9.50
CA LEU A 44 -4.28 6.23 -9.98
C LEU A 44 -4.94 5.48 -8.82
N GLU A 45 -6.26 5.34 -8.90
CA GLU A 45 -7.09 4.52 -8.01
C GLU A 45 -7.66 3.34 -8.79
N ILE A 46 -7.48 2.13 -8.27
CA ILE A 46 -8.03 0.91 -8.87
C ILE A 46 -9.22 0.43 -8.05
N PHE A 47 -10.38 0.32 -8.68
CA PHE A 47 -11.60 -0.21 -8.10
C PHE A 47 -11.97 -1.53 -8.77
N SER A 48 -12.20 -2.55 -7.96
CA SER A 48 -12.53 -3.90 -8.41
C SER A 48 -13.25 -4.64 -7.28
N ASP A 49 -14.03 -5.65 -7.65
CA ASP A 49 -14.63 -6.57 -6.70
C ASP A 49 -13.67 -7.75 -6.37
N VAL A 50 -12.56 -7.86 -7.10
CA VAL A 50 -11.46 -8.79 -6.79
C VAL A 50 -10.77 -8.36 -5.50
N ASN A 51 -10.31 -9.35 -4.74
CA ASN A 51 -9.56 -9.16 -3.52
C ASN A 51 -8.28 -8.33 -3.76
N ALA A 52 -8.01 -7.37 -2.86
CA ALA A 52 -6.90 -6.43 -2.98
C ALA A 52 -5.52 -7.12 -2.96
N ASP A 53 -5.34 -8.20 -2.20
CA ASP A 53 -4.09 -8.97 -2.19
C ASP A 53 -3.84 -9.60 -3.57
N LYS A 54 -4.88 -10.15 -4.22
CA LYS A 54 -4.74 -10.78 -5.54
C LYS A 54 -4.35 -9.76 -6.61
N LEU A 55 -5.00 -8.59 -6.62
CA LEU A 55 -4.64 -7.50 -7.54
C LEU A 55 -3.22 -7.00 -7.26
N PHE A 56 -2.87 -6.84 -5.99
CA PHE A 56 -1.55 -6.38 -5.59
C PHE A 56 -0.46 -7.37 -6.03
N GLN A 57 -0.67 -8.68 -5.86
CA GLN A 57 0.26 -9.72 -6.32
C GLN A 57 0.50 -9.63 -7.84
N GLU A 58 -0.56 -9.53 -8.64
CA GLU A 58 -0.42 -9.43 -10.09
C GLU A 58 0.39 -8.19 -10.51
N ILE A 59 0.16 -7.04 -9.84
CA ILE A 59 0.89 -5.79 -10.12
C ILE A 59 2.37 -5.88 -9.71
N ILE A 60 2.71 -6.51 -8.58
CA ILE A 60 4.12 -6.62 -8.17
C ILE A 60 4.89 -7.64 -9.02
N GLU A 61 4.22 -8.68 -9.55
CA GLU A 61 4.85 -9.69 -10.40
C GLU A 61 5.07 -9.19 -11.82
N ARG A 62 4.18 -8.31 -12.31
CA ARG A 62 4.23 -7.76 -13.68
C ARG A 62 4.00 -6.25 -13.65
N PRO A 63 4.91 -5.48 -13.04
CA PRO A 63 4.69 -4.05 -12.83
C PRO A 63 4.68 -3.28 -14.15
N PRO A 64 3.71 -2.37 -14.36
CA PRO A 64 3.75 -1.43 -15.48
C PRO A 64 5.07 -0.65 -15.50
N TYR A 65 5.67 -0.44 -16.67
CA TYR A 65 7.05 0.07 -16.81
C TYR A 65 7.29 1.46 -16.17
N ALA A 66 6.25 2.28 -16.19
CA ALA A 66 6.30 3.64 -15.64
C ALA A 66 5.61 3.76 -14.27
N SER A 67 5.29 2.64 -13.62
CA SER A 67 4.83 2.63 -12.24
C SER A 67 6.01 2.82 -11.28
N ILE A 68 5.78 3.40 -10.11
CA ILE A 68 6.81 3.59 -9.07
C ILE A 68 6.44 2.79 -7.84
N ARG A 69 5.17 2.86 -7.46
CA ARG A 69 4.66 2.30 -6.21
C ARG A 69 3.22 1.80 -6.40
N ALA A 70 2.89 0.69 -5.74
CA ALA A 70 1.51 0.28 -5.51
C ALA A 70 1.29 0.10 -4.01
N VAL A 71 0.19 0.62 -3.49
CA VAL A 71 -0.22 0.44 -2.09
C VAL A 71 -1.56 -0.29 -2.10
N LYS A 72 -1.60 -1.45 -1.46
CA LYS A 72 -2.84 -2.18 -1.22
C LYS A 72 -3.70 -1.42 -0.22
N VAL A 73 -5.01 -1.38 -0.44
CA VAL A 73 -5.98 -0.76 0.47
C VAL A 73 -6.88 -1.83 1.07
N ASP A 74 -6.71 -2.05 2.37
CA ASP A 74 -7.55 -2.94 3.17
C ASP A 74 -8.78 -2.21 3.74
N LEU A 75 -8.65 -0.89 3.99
CA LEU A 75 -9.73 -0.05 4.52
C LEU A 75 -9.66 1.38 3.97
N CYS A 76 -10.81 2.03 3.80
CA CYS A 76 -10.93 3.47 3.58
C CYS A 76 -11.84 4.09 4.63
N ILE A 77 -11.39 5.17 5.24
CA ILE A 77 -12.08 5.93 6.26
C ILE A 77 -11.85 7.43 6.04
N ASN A 78 -12.60 8.29 6.74
CA ASN A 78 -12.28 9.72 6.76
C ASN A 78 -10.90 9.93 7.42
N ALA A 79 -10.15 10.90 6.92
CA ALA A 79 -8.80 11.24 7.37
C ALA A 79 -8.75 11.97 8.74
N GLU A 80 -9.62 11.58 9.66
CA GLU A 80 -9.59 12.04 11.06
C GLU A 80 -8.66 11.14 11.87
N ILE A 81 -7.72 11.72 12.62
CA ILE A 81 -6.67 10.99 13.34
C ILE A 81 -7.24 9.85 14.20
N LYS A 82 -8.32 10.11 14.94
CA LYS A 82 -8.97 9.09 15.78
C LYS A 82 -9.49 7.91 14.96
N LYS A 83 -10.17 8.17 13.83
CA LYS A 83 -10.70 7.13 12.94
C LYS A 83 -9.57 6.31 12.31
N ILE A 84 -8.46 6.95 11.93
CA ILE A 84 -7.27 6.28 11.41
C ILE A 84 -6.69 5.33 12.49
N ILE A 85 -6.56 5.80 13.73
CA ILE A 85 -6.07 4.97 14.84
C ILE A 85 -6.96 3.73 15.04
N ASP A 86 -8.26 3.95 15.18
CA ASP A 86 -9.23 2.87 15.43
C ASP A 86 -9.20 1.82 14.30
N ALA A 87 -9.14 2.29 13.05
CA ALA A 87 -9.02 1.45 11.86
C ALA A 87 -7.73 0.60 11.85
N CYS A 88 -6.58 1.20 12.16
CA CYS A 88 -5.31 0.49 12.22
C CYS A 88 -5.33 -0.62 13.28
N ILE A 89 -5.87 -0.33 14.47
CA ILE A 89 -6.01 -1.31 15.56
C ILE A 89 -6.93 -2.45 15.15
N GLU A 90 -8.06 -2.13 14.51
CA GLU A 90 -8.99 -3.13 14.03
C GLU A 90 -8.37 -4.06 12.96
N LEU A 91 -7.68 -3.48 11.98
CA LEU A 91 -6.98 -4.25 10.94
C LEU A 91 -5.95 -5.19 11.55
N LEU A 92 -5.17 -4.73 12.53
CA LEU A 92 -4.18 -5.57 13.21
C LEU A 92 -4.82 -6.77 13.92
N LYS A 93 -5.98 -6.58 14.56
CA LYS A 93 -6.71 -7.67 15.25
C LYS A 93 -7.22 -8.75 14.30
N ARG A 94 -7.57 -8.37 13.06
CA ARG A 94 -8.11 -9.30 12.05
C ARG A 94 -7.06 -10.18 11.40
N ILE A 95 -5.80 -9.74 11.37
CA ILE A 95 -4.72 -10.48 10.74
C ILE A 95 -4.09 -11.41 11.79
N PRO A 96 -4.24 -12.74 11.69
CA PRO A 96 -3.54 -13.65 12.58
C PRO A 96 -2.03 -13.59 12.31
N LYS A 97 -1.21 -13.73 13.35
CA LYS A 97 0.24 -13.84 13.19
C LYS A 97 0.83 -14.79 14.22
N GLN A 98 1.80 -15.56 13.76
CA GLN A 98 2.65 -16.36 14.62
C GLN A 98 3.83 -15.51 15.10
N GLY A 99 4.03 -15.47 16.42
CA GLY A 99 5.13 -14.73 17.05
C GLY A 99 4.90 -13.22 17.14
N GLU A 100 5.95 -12.50 17.54
CA GLU A 100 5.92 -11.07 17.78
C GLU A 100 5.75 -10.29 16.46
N ARG A 101 4.76 -9.38 16.43
CA ARG A 101 4.55 -8.47 15.30
C ARG A 101 5.38 -7.21 15.49
N LYS A 102 6.20 -6.86 14.50
CA LYS A 102 6.98 -5.61 14.47
C LYS A 102 6.45 -4.71 13.37
N ILE A 103 5.97 -3.52 13.74
CA ILE A 103 5.29 -2.59 12.83
C ILE A 103 6.11 -1.33 12.61
N ARG A 104 6.12 -0.87 11.36
CA ARG A 104 6.39 0.52 11.04
C ARG A 104 5.15 1.15 10.43
N VAL A 105 4.86 2.39 10.81
CA VAL A 105 3.80 3.19 10.21
C VAL A 105 4.43 4.15 9.21
N GLU A 106 3.87 4.23 8.02
CA GLU A 106 4.29 5.15 6.97
C GLU A 106 3.06 5.89 6.45
N CYS A 107 3.07 7.22 6.59
CA CYS A 107 2.03 8.07 6.06
C CYS A 107 2.55 8.82 4.83
N SER A 108 1.71 8.91 3.80
CA SER A 108 1.88 9.90 2.74
C SER A 108 0.60 10.68 2.58
N LYS A 109 0.71 11.96 2.18
CA LYS A 109 -0.45 12.83 1.99
C LYS A 109 -0.39 13.58 0.68
N ARG A 110 -1.54 13.70 0.04
CA ARG A 110 -1.81 14.56 -1.10
C ARG A 110 -2.95 15.50 -0.70
N GLY A 111 -2.69 16.80 -0.83
CA GLY A 111 -3.57 17.86 -0.32
C GLY A 111 -3.20 18.35 1.07
N SER A 112 -4.11 19.14 1.66
CA SER A 112 -3.89 19.89 2.90
C SER A 112 -4.84 19.51 4.05
N TYR A 113 -5.72 18.51 3.86
CA TYR A 113 -6.72 18.13 4.87
C TYR A 113 -6.10 17.76 6.23
N VAL A 114 -4.97 17.04 6.20
CA VAL A 114 -4.16 16.78 7.39
C VAL A 114 -2.90 17.63 7.38
N GLU A 115 -2.61 18.24 8.52
CA GLU A 115 -1.42 19.07 8.73
C GLU A 115 -0.13 18.25 8.59
N SER A 116 0.00 17.15 9.35
CA SER A 116 1.25 16.40 9.47
C SER A 116 1.07 14.88 9.41
N CYS A 117 1.67 14.26 8.38
CA CYS A 117 1.83 12.80 8.34
C CYS A 117 2.65 12.27 9.52
N LYS A 118 3.64 13.05 9.98
CA LYS A 118 4.47 12.64 11.11
C LYS A 118 3.66 12.54 12.40
N ALA A 119 2.71 13.46 12.60
CA ALA A 119 1.79 13.40 13.74
C ALA A 119 0.92 12.14 13.68
N ILE A 120 0.41 11.77 12.50
CA ILE A 120 -0.34 10.52 12.30
C ILE A 120 0.51 9.30 12.61
N GLU A 121 1.73 9.22 12.06
CA GLU A 121 2.64 8.10 12.32
C GLU A 121 2.91 7.91 13.81
N ILE A 122 3.16 9.01 14.54
CA ILE A 122 3.37 8.99 15.99
C ILE A 122 2.11 8.53 16.71
N ALA A 123 0.96 9.11 16.40
CA ALA A 123 -0.30 8.80 17.08
C ALA A 123 -0.73 7.34 16.88
N VAL A 124 -0.65 6.83 15.65
CA VAL A 124 -0.92 5.43 15.32
C VAL A 124 0.11 4.51 15.98
N GLY A 125 1.40 4.85 15.90
CA GLY A 125 2.46 4.07 16.53
C GLY A 125 2.27 3.92 18.04
N THR A 126 2.01 5.02 18.74
CA THR A 126 1.75 5.02 20.19
C THR A 126 0.51 4.21 20.55
N ALA A 127 -0.57 4.32 19.76
CA ALA A 127 -1.78 3.54 20.01
C ALA A 127 -1.53 2.03 19.85
N ILE A 128 -0.74 1.64 18.85
CA ILE A 128 -0.35 0.24 18.63
C ILE A 128 0.47 -0.29 19.80
N GLU A 129 1.49 0.44 20.27
CA GLU A 129 2.30 0.02 21.42
C GLU A 129 1.44 -0.17 22.68
N ARG A 130 0.53 0.77 22.96
CA ARG A 130 -0.38 0.69 24.12
C ARG A 130 -1.39 -0.44 24.03
N SER A 131 -1.74 -0.87 22.82
CA SER A 131 -2.68 -1.97 22.61
C SER A 131 -2.04 -3.35 22.79
N GLU A 132 -0.70 -3.42 22.90
CA GLU A 132 0.09 -4.66 23.00
C GLU A 132 -0.10 -5.63 21.81
N LEU A 133 -0.73 -5.18 20.72
CA LEU A 133 -0.93 -5.98 19.50
C LEU A 133 0.36 -6.16 18.68
N ALA A 134 1.32 -5.24 18.83
CA ALA A 134 2.60 -5.25 18.12
C ALA A 134 3.61 -4.32 18.81
N LYS A 135 4.90 -4.51 18.50
CA LYS A 135 5.97 -3.56 18.83
C LYS A 135 6.27 -2.65 17.65
N ILE A 136 6.60 -1.38 17.91
CA ILE A 136 7.08 -0.49 16.86
C ILE A 136 8.57 -0.74 16.60
N ASP A 137 8.92 -1.01 15.35
CA ASP A 137 10.30 -1.16 14.91
C ASP A 137 10.49 -0.42 13.58
N LEU A 138 11.15 0.74 13.65
CA LEU A 138 11.39 1.58 12.47
C LEU A 138 12.47 1.01 11.55
N LYS A 139 13.34 0.13 12.07
CA LYS A 139 14.53 -0.38 11.38
C LYS A 139 14.28 -1.74 10.73
N LYS A 140 13.69 -2.68 11.47
CA LYS A 140 13.44 -4.07 11.06
C LYS A 140 11.98 -4.47 11.29
N PRO A 141 11.00 -3.74 10.69
CA PRO A 141 9.61 -4.14 10.77
C PRO A 141 9.38 -5.47 10.06
N THR A 142 8.43 -6.25 10.55
CA THR A 142 7.90 -7.41 9.82
C THR A 142 6.77 -7.03 8.88
N ASP A 143 6.00 -6.00 9.24
CA ASP A 143 4.92 -5.46 8.42
C ASP A 143 4.94 -3.92 8.49
N VAL A 144 4.44 -3.28 7.45
CA VAL A 144 4.30 -1.83 7.36
C VAL A 144 2.83 -1.49 7.19
N ILE A 145 2.33 -0.62 8.06
CA ILE A 145 1.02 0.03 7.86
C ILE A 145 1.25 1.23 6.95
N LYS A 146 0.71 1.17 5.74
CA LYS A 146 0.70 2.27 4.79
C LYS A 146 -0.59 3.06 4.97
N ILE A 147 -0.46 4.37 5.10
CA ILE A 147 -1.58 5.30 5.19
C ILE A 147 -1.42 6.31 4.05
N GLU A 148 -2.25 6.21 3.02
CA GLU A 148 -2.30 7.18 1.93
C GLU A 148 -3.48 8.13 2.18
N ILE A 149 -3.18 9.39 2.50
CA ILE A 149 -4.18 10.45 2.67
C ILE A 149 -4.34 11.17 1.35
N ILE A 150 -5.55 11.20 0.83
CA ILE A 150 -5.89 11.89 -0.41
C ILE A 150 -7.16 12.68 -0.10
N ASP A 151 -7.02 14.00 -0.08
CA ASP A 151 -8.09 14.91 0.38
C ASP A 151 -8.57 14.53 1.79
N ASP A 152 -9.87 14.34 1.98
CA ASP A 152 -10.51 14.04 3.26
C ASP A 152 -10.56 12.53 3.59
N LEU A 153 -9.94 11.69 2.76
CA LEU A 153 -9.93 10.24 2.93
C LEU A 153 -8.54 9.70 3.27
N ALA A 154 -8.51 8.66 4.09
CA ALA A 154 -7.32 7.88 4.38
C ALA A 154 -7.53 6.42 3.95
N TYR A 155 -6.62 5.95 3.11
CA TYR A 155 -6.55 4.59 2.60
C TYR A 155 -5.46 3.83 3.34
N ILE A 156 -5.84 2.76 4.04
CA ILE A 156 -4.97 2.04 4.95
C ILE A 156 -4.73 0.63 4.42
N GLY A 157 -3.48 0.20 4.41
CA GLY A 157 -3.11 -1.17 4.06
C GLY A 157 -1.96 -1.71 4.89
N ILE A 158 -1.97 -3.02 5.14
CA ILE A 158 -0.87 -3.74 5.81
C ILE A 158 -0.11 -4.55 4.77
N MET A 159 1.20 -4.31 4.67
CA MET A 159 2.03 -4.83 3.60
C MET A 159 3.39 -5.29 4.13
N ARG A 160 4.08 -6.14 3.37
CA ARG A 160 5.48 -6.48 3.68
C ARG A 160 6.39 -5.27 3.46
N PRO A 161 7.44 -5.06 4.27
CA PRO A 161 8.36 -3.95 4.10
C PRO A 161 8.94 -3.89 2.68
N GLY A 162 8.78 -2.74 2.02
CA GLY A 162 9.32 -2.49 0.69
C GLY A 162 8.56 -3.12 -0.47
N SER A 163 7.56 -3.96 -0.21
CA SER A 163 6.74 -4.60 -1.26
C SER A 163 5.96 -3.59 -2.11
N ASP A 164 5.74 -2.39 -1.59
CA ASP A 164 5.07 -1.31 -2.33
C ASP A 164 5.89 -0.81 -3.53
N LYS A 165 7.20 -1.06 -3.59
CA LYS A 165 8.11 -0.50 -4.62
C LYS A 165 8.28 -1.45 -5.79
N LEU A 166 7.66 -1.12 -6.92
CA LEU A 166 7.45 -2.06 -8.03
C LEU A 166 8.74 -2.44 -8.77
N HIS A 167 9.62 -1.49 -9.12
CA HIS A 167 10.87 -1.80 -9.84
C HIS A 167 12.11 -1.94 -8.93
N LYS A 168 11.93 -2.00 -7.60
CA LYS A 168 13.02 -2.37 -6.69
C LYS A 168 13.02 -3.87 -6.37
N ILE A 169 11.88 -4.54 -6.53
CA ILE A 169 11.71 -5.97 -6.26
C ILE A 169 12.45 -6.80 -7.32
N ASP A 170 12.47 -6.36 -8.58
CA ASP A 170 13.27 -6.99 -9.64
C ASP A 170 14.73 -7.19 -9.22
N ARG A 171 15.31 -6.22 -8.50
CA ARG A 171 16.69 -6.31 -8.01
C ARG A 171 16.86 -7.37 -6.90
N ILE A 172 15.89 -7.49 -5.98
CA ILE A 172 15.96 -8.44 -4.85
C ILE A 172 15.68 -9.88 -5.31
N LEU A 173 14.75 -10.07 -6.24
CA LEU A 173 14.47 -11.39 -6.81
C LEU A 173 15.61 -11.84 -7.74
N TYR A 174 16.18 -10.92 -8.53
CA TYR A 174 17.37 -11.18 -9.35
C TYR A 174 18.60 -11.54 -8.49
N GLU A 175 18.85 -10.81 -7.40
CA GLU A 175 19.94 -11.12 -6.46
C GLU A 175 19.73 -12.49 -5.78
N ARG A 176 18.48 -12.88 -5.51
CA ARG A 176 18.13 -14.19 -4.93
C ARG A 176 18.26 -15.36 -5.89
N SER A 177 17.94 -15.18 -7.18
CA SER A 177 18.11 -16.23 -8.19
C SER A 177 19.59 -16.52 -8.46
N GLN A 178 20.43 -15.49 -8.51
CA GLN A 178 21.88 -15.65 -8.66
C GLN A 178 22.52 -16.34 -7.44
N SER A 179 22.04 -16.04 -6.22
CA SER A 179 22.51 -16.69 -4.99
C SER A 179 22.19 -18.19 -4.91
N GLN A 180 21.23 -18.70 -5.70
CA GLN A 180 20.88 -20.12 -5.76
C GLN A 180 21.62 -20.86 -6.88
N GLU A 181 22.09 -20.14 -7.90
CA GLU A 181 22.91 -20.70 -8.98
C GLU A 181 24.39 -20.88 -8.57
N ASP A 182 24.89 -20.12 -7.59
CA ASP A 182 26.27 -20.23 -7.07
C ASP A 182 26.53 -21.48 -6.17
N TYR A 183 25.57 -22.40 -6.07
CA TYR A 183 25.67 -23.65 -5.29
C TYR A 183 25.63 -24.93 -6.15
N PHE A 184 25.74 -24.82 -7.48
CA PHE A 184 25.87 -25.94 -8.41
C PHE A 184 27.16 -25.87 -9.24
#